data_AF-X0YY87-F1
#
_entry.id   AF-X0YY87-F1
#
_cell.length_a   1.000
_cell.length_b   1.000
_cell.length_c   1.000
_cell.angle_alpha   90.00
_cell.angle_beta   90.00
_cell.angle_gamma   90.00
#
_symmetry.space_group_name_H-M   'P 1'
#
loop_
_entity.id
_entity.type
_entity.pdbx_description
1 polymer ?
#
loop_
_entity_poly.entity_id
_entity_poly.type
_entity_poly.pdbx_seq_one_letter_code
_entity_poly.pdbx_strand_id
1 'polypeptide(L)'
;LQKALQAEGVDVVLWQTLSIPAQPLFQTKEGYGKGCPWKCPHSREVTYNVEEYPETNKLLDNSLVICSELYPIFPQKMELMEHYVEAFKKVFENIIQVVDFIK
;
A
#
# COMPACT_ATOMS: atom_id res chain seq x y z
N LEU A 1 5.89 9.94 -6.01
CA LEU A 1 7.02 9.32 -5.27
C LEU A 1 7.32 7.90 -5.73
N GLN A 2 6.42 6.91 -5.55
CA GLN A 2 6.67 5.50 -5.92
C GLN A 2 7.25 5.32 -7.33
N LYS A 3 6.59 5.89 -8.35
CA LYS A 3 7.04 5.80 -9.75
C LYS A 3 8.45 6.36 -9.98
N ALA A 4 8.82 7.43 -9.26
CA ALA A 4 10.14 8.02 -9.38
C ALA A 4 11.23 7.12 -8.78
N LEU A 5 10.97 6.52 -7.61
CA LEU A 5 11.87 5.54 -7.00
C LEU A 5 12.03 4.29 -7.88
N GLN A 6 10.94 3.80 -8.48
CA GLN A 6 10.99 2.70 -9.44
C GLN A 6 11.82 3.04 -10.68
N ALA A 7 11.74 4.29 -11.17
CA ALA A 7 12.55 4.74 -12.31
C ALA A 7 14.05 4.82 -11.98
N GLU A 8 14.40 5.04 -10.71
CA GLU A 8 15.79 4.95 -10.21
C GLU A 8 16.20 3.51 -9.85
N GLY A 9 15.35 2.50 -10.12
CA GLY A 9 15.66 1.09 -9.93
C GLY A 9 15.40 0.56 -8.52
N VAL A 10 14.73 1.31 -7.65
CA VAL A 10 14.34 0.82 -6.32
C VAL A 10 13.08 -0.03 -6.43
N ASP A 11 13.13 -1.28 -6.00
CA ASP A 11 11.92 -2.11 -5.86
C ASP A 11 11.05 -1.58 -4.72
N VAL A 12 9.98 -0.85 -5.08
CA VAL A 12 9.00 -0.31 -4.13
C VAL A 12 7.57 -0.61 -4.55
N VAL A 13 6.77 -1.06 -3.59
CA VAL A 13 5.36 -1.41 -3.77
C VAL A 13 4.50 -0.78 -2.67
N LEU A 14 3.19 -0.88 -2.83
CA LEU A 14 2.23 -0.60 -1.77
C LEU A 14 1.90 -1.91 -1.06
N TRP A 15 1.77 -1.87 0.27
CA TRP A 15 1.31 -3.03 1.03
C TRP A 15 -0.13 -3.40 0.66
N GLN A 16 -1.00 -2.39 0.66
CA GLN A 16 -2.38 -2.42 0.17
C GLN A 16 -2.77 -1.01 -0.29
N THR A 17 -3.83 -0.89 -1.08
CA THR A 17 -4.35 0.42 -1.53
C THR A 17 -5.59 0.87 -0.76
N LEU A 18 -6.24 -0.03 -0.02
CA LEU A 18 -7.47 0.23 0.73
C LEU A 18 -7.40 -0.53 2.06
N SER A 19 -7.86 0.12 3.13
CA SER A 19 -8.10 -0.56 4.40
C SER A 19 -9.18 -1.63 4.24
N ILE A 20 -9.16 -2.66 5.08
CA ILE A 20 -10.15 -3.76 5.03
C ILE A 20 -11.60 -3.24 4.97
N PRO A 21 -12.02 -2.28 5.81
CA PRO A 21 -13.37 -1.73 5.71
C PRO A 21 -13.67 -1.07 4.37
N ALA A 22 -12.68 -0.43 3.73
CA ALA A 22 -12.85 0.27 2.47
C ALA A 22 -12.87 -0.65 1.24
N GLN A 23 -12.51 -1.93 1.36
CA GLN A 23 -12.52 -2.82 0.20
C GLN A 23 -13.97 -3.10 -0.27
N PRO A 24 -14.24 -3.10 -1.59
CA PRO A 24 -15.59 -3.25 -2.13
C PRO A 24 -16.34 -4.50 -1.64
N LEU A 25 -15.62 -5.59 -1.37
CA LEU A 25 -16.18 -6.83 -0.84
C LEU A 25 -16.94 -6.62 0.48
N PHE A 26 -16.40 -5.80 1.39
CA PHE A 26 -16.98 -5.56 2.71
C PHE A 26 -18.08 -4.50 2.69
N GLN A 27 -18.03 -3.58 1.73
CA GLN A 27 -19.06 -2.57 1.49
C GLN A 27 -20.31 -3.19 0.86
N THR A 28 -20.13 -3.99 -0.19
CA THR A 28 -21.23 -4.67 -0.92
C THR A 28 -21.76 -5.90 -0.17
N LYS A 29 -20.93 -6.51 0.69
CA LYS A 29 -21.23 -7.76 1.41
C LYS A 29 -21.54 -8.93 0.46
N GLU A 30 -20.87 -8.96 -0.68
CA GLU A 30 -20.99 -9.99 -1.72
C GLU A 30 -19.87 -11.02 -1.60
N GLY A 31 -20.05 -11.99 -0.69
CA GLY A 31 -19.02 -12.97 -0.37
C GLY A 31 -19.04 -14.13 -1.35
N TYR A 32 -19.05 -15.35 -0.86
CA TYR A 32 -19.12 -16.54 -1.71
C TYR A 32 -20.54 -16.85 -2.24
N GLY A 33 -21.48 -15.91 -2.14
CA GLY A 33 -22.83 -15.99 -2.71
C GLY A 33 -23.97 -15.98 -1.68
N LYS A 34 -25.19 -15.70 -2.15
CA LYS A 34 -26.44 -15.63 -1.35
C LYS A 34 -26.38 -14.65 -0.15
N GLY A 35 -25.43 -13.71 -0.15
CA GLY A 35 -25.18 -12.79 0.96
C GLY A 35 -24.38 -13.38 2.13
N CYS A 36 -23.85 -14.59 2.02
CA CYS A 36 -22.90 -15.14 2.99
C CYS A 36 -21.49 -14.56 2.78
N PRO A 37 -20.68 -14.40 3.84
CA PRO A 37 -20.93 -14.84 5.22
C PRO A 37 -21.87 -13.95 6.05
N TRP A 38 -22.23 -12.74 5.60
CA TRP A 38 -23.00 -11.78 6.41
C TRP A 38 -24.43 -12.23 6.72
N LYS A 39 -25.07 -13.03 5.86
CA LYS A 39 -26.42 -13.60 6.06
C LYS A 39 -26.41 -15.08 6.48
N CYS A 40 -25.25 -15.67 6.68
CA CYS A 40 -25.15 -17.09 7.04
C CYS A 40 -25.65 -17.34 8.48
N PRO A 41 -26.12 -18.57 8.80
CA PRO A 41 -26.44 -18.92 10.18
C PRO A 41 -25.27 -18.60 11.12
N HIS A 42 -25.58 -18.06 12.30
CA HIS A 42 -24.59 -17.60 13.30
C HIS A 42 -23.74 -16.38 12.89
N SER A 43 -24.08 -15.68 11.79
CA SER A 43 -23.49 -14.38 11.51
C SER A 43 -23.94 -13.32 12.53
N ARG A 44 -23.13 -12.28 12.65
CA ARG A 44 -23.50 -11.05 13.36
C ARG A 44 -23.67 -9.93 12.35
N GLU A 45 -24.50 -8.94 12.68
CA GLU A 45 -24.53 -7.70 11.92
C GLU A 45 -23.20 -6.96 12.11
N VAL A 46 -22.58 -6.57 10.99
CA VAL A 46 -21.30 -5.85 10.97
C VAL A 46 -21.44 -4.67 10.02
N THR A 47 -20.95 -3.53 10.47
CA THR A 47 -20.78 -2.33 9.65
C THR A 47 -19.28 -2.09 9.45
N TYR A 48 -18.90 -1.72 8.25
CA TYR A 48 -17.51 -1.42 7.88
C TYR A 48 -17.38 0.07 7.62
N ASN A 49 -17.26 0.85 8.70
CA ASN A 49 -17.08 2.29 8.60
C ASN A 49 -15.59 2.61 8.41
N VAL A 50 -15.24 3.24 7.29
CA VAL A 50 -13.85 3.59 6.95
C VAL A 50 -13.29 4.64 7.91
N GLU A 51 -14.15 5.53 8.41
CA GLU A 51 -13.79 6.63 9.31
C GLU A 51 -13.36 6.15 10.71
N GLU A 52 -13.64 4.89 11.06
CA GLU A 52 -13.18 4.29 12.32
C GLU A 52 -11.69 3.91 12.28
N TYR A 53 -11.04 3.98 11.10
CA TYR A 53 -9.66 3.55 10.90
C TYR A 53 -8.76 4.62 10.26
N PRO A 54 -8.73 5.86 10.80
CA PRO A 54 -8.01 6.97 10.18
C PRO A 54 -6.50 6.73 10.10
N GLU A 55 -5.89 6.12 11.11
CA GLU A 55 -4.45 5.83 11.11
C GLU A 55 -4.08 4.72 10.12
N THR A 56 -4.97 3.76 9.88
CA THR A 56 -4.76 2.75 8.83
C THR A 56 -4.78 3.41 7.46
N ASN A 57 -5.76 4.28 7.19
CA ASN A 57 -5.84 4.99 5.91
C ASN A 57 -4.61 5.88 5.72
N LYS A 58 -4.21 6.63 6.76
CA LYS A 58 -3.01 7.46 6.73
C LYS A 58 -1.73 6.65 6.46
N LEU A 59 -1.60 5.47 7.06
CA LEU A 59 -0.47 4.58 6.79
C LEU A 59 -0.45 4.16 5.32
N LEU A 60 -1.58 3.69 4.78
CA LEU A 60 -1.67 3.22 3.39
C LEU A 60 -1.40 4.35 2.39
N ASP A 61 -1.85 5.57 2.69
CA ASP A 61 -1.67 6.73 1.81
C ASP A 61 -0.22 7.27 1.80
N ASN A 62 0.51 7.09 2.92
CA ASN A 62 1.81 7.75 3.13
C ASN A 62 2.98 6.77 3.32
N SER A 63 2.78 5.48 3.11
CA SER A 63 3.85 4.47 3.21
C SER A 63 4.13 3.78 1.89
N LEU A 64 5.37 3.34 1.76
CA LEU A 64 5.85 2.45 0.72
C LEU A 64 6.54 1.28 1.38
N VAL A 65 6.44 0.11 0.77
CA VAL A 65 7.23 -1.06 1.14
C VAL A 65 8.37 -1.15 0.15
N ILE A 66 9.60 -1.25 0.66
CA ILE A 66 10.76 -1.59 -0.15
C ILE A 66 10.80 -3.11 -0.25
N CYS A 67 10.92 -3.63 -1.48
CA CYS A 67 10.68 -5.01 -1.91
C CYS A 67 9.26 -5.29 -2.39
N SER A 68 9.15 -6.28 -3.27
CA SER A 68 7.89 -6.86 -3.73
C SER A 68 7.61 -8.19 -3.03
N GLU A 69 6.35 -8.62 -3.03
CA GLU A 69 5.91 -9.87 -2.40
C GLU A 69 6.67 -11.11 -2.92
N LEU A 70 7.02 -11.10 -4.22
CA LEU A 70 7.79 -12.18 -4.86
C LEU A 70 9.28 -12.17 -4.49
N TYR A 71 9.80 -11.02 -4.04
CA TYR A 71 11.21 -10.81 -3.76
C TYR A 71 11.42 -10.08 -2.42
N PRO A 72 11.03 -10.67 -1.28
CA PRO A 72 11.11 -10.01 0.01
C PRO A 72 12.55 -9.60 0.34
N ILE A 73 12.74 -8.42 0.93
CA ILE A 73 14.06 -7.98 1.41
C ILE A 73 14.44 -8.83 2.63
N PHE A 74 15.30 -9.81 2.38
CA PHE A 74 16.21 -10.38 3.36
C PHE A 74 17.49 -9.50 3.41
N PRO A 75 18.42 -9.70 4.37
CA PRO A 75 19.67 -8.96 4.41
C PRO A 75 20.40 -8.95 3.06
N GLN A 76 20.44 -7.78 2.41
CA GLN A 76 21.07 -7.58 1.11
C GLN A 76 22.56 -7.27 1.25
N LYS A 77 23.30 -7.39 0.15
CA LYS A 77 24.68 -6.88 0.07
C LYS A 77 24.68 -5.36 0.30
N MET A 78 25.70 -4.86 1.00
CA MET A 78 25.84 -3.44 1.32
C MET A 78 25.79 -2.56 0.06
N GLU A 79 26.49 -2.96 -1.01
CA GLU A 79 26.51 -2.26 -2.30
C GLU A 79 25.11 -1.99 -2.87
N LEU A 80 24.19 -2.97 -2.79
CA LEU A 80 22.81 -2.77 -3.24
C LEU A 80 22.09 -1.73 -2.36
N MET A 81 22.29 -1.79 -1.05
CA MET A 81 21.68 -0.84 -0.12
C MET A 81 22.22 0.58 -0.31
N GLU A 82 23.51 0.74 -0.66
CA GLU A 82 24.12 2.02 -1.00
C GLU A 82 23.44 2.63 -2.23
N HIS A 83 23.23 1.85 -3.29
CA HIS A 83 22.51 2.33 -4.49
C HIS A 83 21.06 2.70 -4.19
N TYR A 84 20.37 1.95 -3.33
CA TYR A 84 19.02 2.33 -2.90
C TYR A 84 19.06 3.69 -2.17
N VAL A 85 20.00 3.89 -1.25
CA VAL A 85 20.16 5.17 -0.54
C VAL A 85 20.44 6.32 -1.51
N GLU A 86 21.30 6.12 -2.51
CA GLU A 86 21.57 7.13 -3.56
C GLU A 86 20.32 7.48 -4.35
N ALA A 87 19.53 6.49 -4.76
CA ALA A 87 18.26 6.69 -5.46
C ALA A 87 17.26 7.48 -4.60
N PHE A 88 17.11 7.12 -3.33
CA PHE A 88 16.25 7.87 -2.40
C PHE A 88 16.70 9.32 -2.26
N LYS A 89 18.01 9.58 -2.05
CA LYS A 89 18.55 10.93 -1.98
C LYS A 89 18.22 11.74 -3.24
N LYS A 90 18.52 11.19 -4.42
CA LYS A 90 18.27 11.86 -5.70
C LYS A 90 16.80 12.23 -5.89
N VAL A 91 15.88 11.32 -5.60
CA VAL A 91 14.43 11.58 -5.73
C VAL A 91 13.97 12.66 -4.75
N PHE A 92 14.44 12.60 -3.49
CA PHE A 92 14.02 13.55 -2.45
C PHE A 92 14.64 14.94 -2.62
N GLU A 93 15.88 15.04 -3.11
CA GLU A 93 16.51 16.32 -3.47
C GLU A 93 15.74 17.04 -4.59
N ASN A 94 15.03 16.29 -5.45
CA ASN A 94 14.23 16.80 -6.55
C ASN A 94 12.72 16.69 -6.29
N ILE A 95 12.29 16.55 -5.02
CA ILE A 95 10.90 16.16 -4.69
C ILE A 95 9.84 17.12 -5.23
N ILE A 96 10.13 18.44 -5.27
CA ILE A 96 9.20 19.44 -5.80
C ILE A 96 8.93 19.17 -7.28
N GLN A 97 9.97 18.96 -8.08
CA GLN A 97 9.84 18.65 -9.50
C GLN A 97 9.12 17.32 -9.72
N VAL A 98 9.43 16.30 -8.90
CA VAL A 98 8.79 14.99 -8.95
C VAL A 98 7.29 15.07 -8.65
N VAL A 99 6.88 15.91 -7.70
CA VAL A 99 5.46 16.08 -7.33
C VAL A 99 4.73 16.90 -8.39
N ASP A 100 5.34 17.96 -8.92
CA ASP A 100 4.70 18.82 -9.92
C ASP A 100 4.59 18.16 -11.30
N PHE A 101 5.49 17.25 -11.68
CA PHE A 101 5.39 16.47 -12.92
C PHE A 101 4.19 15.51 -12.97
N ILE A 102 3.58 15.21 -11.81
CA ILE A 102 2.47 14.25 -11.68
C ILE A 102 1.10 14.96 -11.63
N LYS A 103 1.06 16.29 -11.51
CA LYS A 103 -0.17 17.09 -11.67
C LYS A 103 -0.53 17.24 -13.15
#